data_AF-A0A2N8TBP7-F1
#
_entry.id   AF-A0A2N8TBP7-F1
#
_cell.length_a   1.000
_cell.length_b   1.000
_cell.length_c   1.000
_cell.angle_alpha   90.00
_cell.angle_beta   90.00
_cell.angle_gamma   90.00
#
_symmetry.space_group_name_H-M   'P 1'
#
loop_
_entity.id
_entity.type
_entity.pdbx_description
1 polymer ?
#
loop_
_entity_poly.entity_id
_entity_poly.type
_entity_poly.pdbx_seq_one_letter_code
_entity_poly.pdbx_strand_id
1 'polypeptide(L)'
;MKLAFSTLGVPGLPLPDVLRLAAAHGYHGVELRTHPEEPVHTGLGPAERADVAADFKGAGVELLGLAGYARVAAPGDDEPVLAEIRALLDLAHDLGAPYIRVFPGGDLDVQTPEEADATAARRLGTAAEHANDLGVRILLETHDSHRTAADAMRILGLVGHRQVGALWDVMHTWLGGEQPSETYAALSPHLGYVQVKD
;
A
#
# COMPACT_ATOMS: atom_id res chain seq x y z
N MET A 1 -0.49 18.39 10.09
CA MET A 1 -0.23 17.17 9.29
C MET A 1 0.20 16.07 10.26
N LYS A 2 -0.38 14.87 10.19
CA LYS A 2 0.13 13.71 10.94
C LYS A 2 1.38 13.19 10.23
N LEU A 3 2.39 12.80 10.97
CA LEU A 3 3.63 12.21 10.43
C LEU A 3 3.67 10.73 10.75
N ALA A 4 4.12 9.92 9.79
CA ALA A 4 4.40 8.51 9.99
C ALA A 4 5.78 8.17 9.38
N PHE A 5 6.37 7.07 9.83
CA PHE A 5 7.53 6.48 9.15
C PHE A 5 7.22 5.05 8.71
N SER A 6 7.99 4.56 7.74
CA SER A 6 7.89 3.19 7.25
C SER A 6 8.98 2.32 7.86
N THR A 7 8.64 1.09 8.25
CA THR A 7 9.67 0.13 8.70
C THR A 7 10.60 -0.33 7.58
N LEU A 8 10.34 0.06 6.32
CA LEU A 8 11.33 -0.02 5.24
C LEU A 8 12.66 0.67 5.60
N GLY A 9 12.64 1.71 6.45
CA GLY A 9 13.85 2.38 6.94
C GLY A 9 14.53 1.70 8.13
N VAL A 10 13.91 0.68 8.72
CA VAL A 10 14.40 -0.07 9.89
C VAL A 10 14.07 -1.57 9.76
N PRO A 11 14.52 -2.25 8.68
CA PRO A 11 14.09 -3.61 8.37
C PRO A 11 14.46 -4.60 9.47
N GLY A 12 13.55 -5.51 9.80
CA GLY A 12 13.73 -6.54 10.83
C GLY A 12 13.75 -6.03 12.27
N LEU A 13 13.54 -4.73 12.50
CA LEU A 13 13.49 -4.18 13.86
C LEU A 13 12.25 -4.72 14.59
N PRO A 14 12.39 -5.25 15.82
CA PRO A 14 11.24 -5.75 16.58
C PRO A 14 10.16 -4.69 16.80
N LEU A 15 8.88 -5.09 16.77
CA LEU A 15 7.76 -4.17 16.89
C LEU A 15 7.81 -3.26 18.14
N PRO A 16 8.19 -3.73 19.35
CA PRO A 16 8.34 -2.85 20.51
C PRO A 16 9.34 -1.71 20.31
N ASP A 17 10.42 -1.98 19.56
CA ASP A 17 11.44 -0.98 19.24
C ASP A 17 10.94 0.01 18.18
N VAL A 18 10.19 -0.47 17.18
CA VAL A 18 9.50 0.38 16.19
C VAL A 18 8.54 1.36 16.89
N LEU A 19 7.70 0.88 17.81
CA LEU A 19 6.75 1.72 18.54
C LEU A 19 7.45 2.72 19.46
N ARG A 20 8.55 2.30 20.11
CA ARG A 20 9.38 3.19 20.91
C ARG A 20 10.02 4.30 20.07
N LEU A 21 10.49 3.99 18.87
CA LEU A 21 11.00 5.00 17.93
C LEU A 21 9.89 6.00 17.54
N ALA A 22 8.68 5.52 17.24
CA ALA A 22 7.57 6.39 16.91
C ALA A 22 7.27 7.39 18.05
N ALA A 23 7.12 6.88 19.27
CA ALA A 23 6.81 7.68 20.45
C ALA A 23 7.94 8.66 20.82
N ALA A 24 9.20 8.22 20.75
CA ALA A 24 10.35 9.05 21.11
C ALA A 24 10.63 10.19 20.12
N HIS A 25 10.23 10.03 18.85
CA HIS A 25 10.55 10.98 17.78
C HIS A 25 9.34 11.75 17.24
N GLY A 26 8.17 11.66 17.88
CA GLY A 26 6.99 12.47 17.55
C GLY A 26 6.25 12.01 16.29
N TYR A 27 6.44 10.75 15.88
CA TYR A 27 5.61 10.16 14.83
C TYR A 27 4.25 9.74 15.39
N HIS A 28 3.22 9.98 14.60
CA HIS A 28 1.84 9.69 14.94
C HIS A 28 1.42 8.31 14.44
N GLY A 29 2.13 7.76 13.44
CA GLY A 29 1.85 6.44 12.92
C GLY A 29 3.05 5.74 12.30
N VAL A 30 2.84 4.49 11.92
CA VAL A 30 3.84 3.63 11.28
C VAL A 30 3.21 2.89 10.12
N GLU A 31 3.86 2.87 8.97
CA GLU A 31 3.62 1.91 7.89
C GLU A 31 4.53 0.69 8.12
N LEU A 32 3.95 -0.50 8.15
CA LEU A 32 4.72 -1.74 8.33
C LEU A 32 5.04 -2.35 6.98
N ARG A 33 6.31 -2.58 6.69
CA ARG A 33 6.76 -3.54 5.66
C ARG A 33 6.21 -4.92 6.01
N THR A 34 5.42 -5.50 5.12
CA THR A 34 4.79 -6.81 5.31
C THR A 34 5.42 -7.82 4.35
N HIS A 35 6.41 -8.56 4.85
CA HIS A 35 7.18 -9.55 4.10
C HIS A 35 7.47 -10.75 5.01
N PRO A 36 7.63 -12.00 4.52
CA PRO A 36 7.88 -13.18 5.36
C PRO A 36 9.09 -13.08 6.30
N GLU A 37 10.02 -12.17 6.04
CA GLU A 37 11.21 -11.94 6.87
C GLU A 37 10.99 -10.86 7.96
N GLU A 38 9.86 -10.16 7.93
CA GLU A 38 9.53 -9.10 8.88
C GLU A 38 8.69 -9.63 10.05
N PRO A 39 8.74 -8.97 11.22
CA PRO A 39 7.95 -9.39 12.38
C PRO A 39 6.43 -9.44 12.14
N VAL A 40 5.93 -8.60 11.22
CA VAL A 40 4.51 -8.56 10.84
C VAL A 40 4.37 -9.00 9.39
N HIS A 41 3.77 -10.19 9.21
CA HIS A 41 3.60 -10.83 7.91
C HIS A 41 2.25 -11.58 7.83
N THR A 42 1.82 -11.93 6.62
CA THR A 42 0.51 -12.57 6.38
C THR A 42 0.37 -13.97 6.99
N GLY A 43 1.49 -14.58 7.39
CA GLY A 43 1.54 -15.89 8.05
C GLY A 43 1.25 -15.86 9.55
N LEU A 44 1.14 -14.68 10.17
CA LEU A 44 0.77 -14.57 11.59
C LEU A 44 -0.62 -15.18 11.84
N GLY A 45 -0.72 -15.95 12.92
CA GLY A 45 -1.98 -16.50 13.41
C GLY A 45 -2.84 -15.48 14.17
N PRO A 46 -4.10 -15.81 14.50
CA PRO A 46 -5.04 -14.85 15.11
C PRO A 46 -4.56 -14.23 16.43
N ALA A 47 -3.88 -15.02 17.28
CA ALA A 47 -3.34 -14.52 18.55
C ALA A 47 -2.22 -13.50 18.34
N GLU A 48 -1.28 -13.79 17.44
CA GLU A 48 -0.17 -12.89 17.10
C GLU A 48 -0.69 -11.59 16.48
N ARG A 49 -1.72 -11.67 15.64
CA ARG A 49 -2.38 -10.47 15.08
C ARG A 49 -3.03 -9.61 16.18
N ALA A 50 -3.71 -10.24 17.13
CA ALA A 50 -4.33 -9.54 18.26
C ALA A 50 -3.28 -8.86 19.15
N ASP A 51 -2.12 -9.51 19.36
CA ASP A 51 -1.00 -8.93 20.11
C ASP A 51 -0.43 -7.69 19.40
N VAL A 52 -0.20 -7.76 18.08
CA VAL A 52 0.25 -6.60 17.29
C VAL A 52 -0.75 -5.45 17.39
N ALA A 53 -2.05 -5.72 17.24
CA ALA A 53 -3.09 -4.69 17.37
C ALA A 53 -3.10 -4.05 18.78
N ALA A 54 -2.92 -4.87 19.83
CA ALA A 54 -2.85 -4.40 21.21
C ALA A 54 -1.60 -3.54 21.46
N ASP A 55 -0.46 -3.89 20.89
CA ASP A 55 0.79 -3.14 21.01
C ASP A 55 0.66 -1.73 20.42
N PHE A 56 0.11 -1.60 19.21
CA PHE A 56 -0.17 -0.28 18.60
C PHE A 56 -1.11 0.56 19.47
N LYS A 57 -2.20 -0.05 19.95
CA LYS A 57 -3.16 0.61 20.84
C LYS A 57 -2.52 1.06 22.16
N GLY A 58 -1.68 0.21 22.76
CA GLY A 58 -0.97 0.50 24.00
C GLY A 58 0.07 1.61 23.86
N ALA A 59 0.75 1.67 22.70
CA ALA A 59 1.71 2.72 22.39
C ALA A 59 1.05 4.07 22.01
N GLY A 60 -0.24 4.08 21.69
CA GLY A 60 -0.92 5.28 21.20
C GLY A 60 -0.40 5.74 19.83
N VAL A 61 0.11 4.80 19.03
CA VAL A 61 0.64 5.03 17.68
C VAL A 61 -0.34 4.45 16.67
N GLU A 62 -0.63 5.18 15.59
CA GLU A 62 -1.52 4.74 14.53
C GLU A 62 -0.80 3.72 13.62
N LEU A 63 -1.37 2.52 13.45
CA LEU A 63 -0.94 1.65 12.36
C LEU A 63 -1.50 2.21 11.05
N LEU A 64 -0.66 2.91 10.28
CA LEU A 64 -1.07 3.62 9.07
C LEU A 64 -1.45 2.63 7.97
N GLY A 65 -0.68 1.57 7.77
CA GLY A 65 -0.93 0.63 6.70
C GLY A 65 0.12 -0.46 6.57
N LEU A 66 -0.18 -1.43 5.73
CA LEU A 66 0.69 -2.55 5.41
C LEU A 66 1.29 -2.39 4.01
N ALA A 67 2.61 -2.31 3.93
CA ALA A 67 3.35 -2.29 2.70
C ALA A 67 3.56 -3.71 2.16
N GLY A 68 2.60 -4.17 1.37
CA GLY A 68 2.65 -5.44 0.64
C GLY A 68 3.35 -5.32 -0.72
N TYR A 69 3.50 -6.45 -1.41
CA TYR A 69 4.30 -6.54 -2.63
C TYR A 69 3.51 -7.04 -3.86
N ALA A 70 2.20 -7.28 -3.73
CA ALA A 70 1.34 -7.71 -4.81
C ALA A 70 1.47 -6.78 -6.02
N ARG A 71 1.73 -7.36 -7.21
CA ARG A 71 1.94 -6.63 -8.47
C ARG A 71 0.71 -6.74 -9.37
N VAL A 72 -0.14 -5.73 -9.33
CA VAL A 72 -1.48 -5.81 -9.95
C VAL A 72 -1.43 -5.82 -11.47
N ALA A 73 -0.44 -5.21 -12.10
CA ALA A 73 -0.24 -5.17 -13.55
C ALA A 73 0.71 -6.26 -14.06
N ALA A 74 1.21 -7.17 -13.21
CA ALA A 74 2.12 -8.22 -13.65
C ALA A 74 1.43 -9.19 -14.62
N PRO A 75 2.12 -9.64 -15.70
CA PRO A 75 1.55 -10.62 -16.61
C PRO A 75 1.29 -11.95 -15.90
N GLY A 76 0.37 -12.75 -16.46
CA GLY A 76 0.02 -14.09 -15.95
C GLY A 76 -1.32 -14.15 -15.23
N ASP A 77 -1.52 -15.24 -14.48
CA ASP A 77 -2.81 -15.55 -13.86
C ASP A 77 -3.19 -14.56 -12.75
N ASP A 78 -4.49 -14.30 -12.62
CA ASP A 78 -5.01 -13.34 -11.64
C ASP A 78 -4.97 -13.88 -10.21
N GLU A 79 -5.22 -15.18 -10.04
CA GLU A 79 -5.51 -15.75 -8.73
C GLU A 79 -4.35 -15.65 -7.73
N PRO A 80 -3.06 -15.87 -8.09
CA PRO A 80 -1.96 -15.67 -7.16
C PRO A 80 -1.88 -14.24 -6.60
N VAL A 81 -2.09 -13.24 -7.47
CA VAL A 81 -2.07 -11.82 -7.08
C VAL A 81 -3.27 -11.47 -6.20
N LEU A 82 -4.46 -11.95 -6.56
CA LEU A 82 -5.67 -11.75 -5.77
C LEU A 82 -5.59 -12.44 -4.40
N ALA A 83 -4.97 -13.61 -4.32
CA ALA A 83 -4.75 -14.32 -3.06
C ALA A 83 -3.84 -13.54 -2.11
N GLU A 84 -2.76 -12.95 -2.63
CA GLU A 84 -1.87 -12.08 -1.85
C GLU A 84 -2.61 -10.84 -1.35
N ILE A 85 -3.39 -10.17 -2.21
CA ILE A 85 -4.17 -8.99 -1.83
C ILE A 85 -5.19 -9.34 -0.74
N ARG A 86 -5.92 -10.45 -0.86
CA ARG A 86 -6.88 -10.89 0.18
C ARG A 86 -6.19 -11.16 1.50
N ALA A 87 -5.05 -11.85 1.51
CA ALA A 87 -4.30 -12.11 2.73
C ALA A 87 -3.80 -10.81 3.40
N LEU A 88 -3.39 -9.81 2.61
CA LEU A 88 -3.00 -8.48 3.11
C LEU A 88 -4.21 -7.72 3.68
N LEU A 89 -5.36 -7.77 3.01
CA LEU A 89 -6.60 -7.13 3.48
C LEU A 89 -7.08 -7.75 4.80
N ASP A 90 -7.07 -9.07 4.92
CA ASP A 90 -7.46 -9.78 6.14
C ASP A 90 -6.52 -9.42 7.30
N LEU A 91 -5.20 -9.39 7.04
CA LEU A 91 -4.23 -8.96 8.04
C LEU A 91 -4.45 -7.50 8.44
N ALA A 92 -4.63 -6.59 7.48
CA ALA A 92 -4.88 -5.18 7.77
C ALA A 92 -6.14 -4.98 8.60
N HIS A 93 -7.21 -5.70 8.29
CA HIS A 93 -8.45 -5.69 9.06
C HIS A 93 -8.22 -6.12 10.51
N ASP A 94 -7.57 -7.27 10.73
CA ASP A 94 -7.31 -7.81 12.07
C ASP A 94 -6.43 -6.87 12.90
N LEU A 95 -5.48 -6.18 12.26
CA LEU A 95 -4.59 -5.23 12.92
C LEU A 95 -5.19 -3.83 13.10
N GLY A 96 -6.33 -3.55 12.46
CA GLY A 96 -6.95 -2.23 12.45
C GLY A 96 -6.25 -1.20 11.55
N ALA A 97 -5.49 -1.64 10.56
CA ALA A 97 -4.82 -0.78 9.59
C ALA A 97 -5.82 -0.33 8.48
N PRO A 98 -5.92 0.97 8.17
CA PRO A 98 -6.86 1.47 7.16
C PRO A 98 -6.39 1.22 5.71
N TYR A 99 -5.10 0.93 5.50
CA TYR A 99 -4.50 0.86 4.17
C TYR A 99 -3.66 -0.40 3.96
N ILE A 100 -3.71 -0.94 2.75
CA ILE A 100 -2.65 -1.78 2.19
C ILE A 100 -2.05 -1.10 0.95
N ARG A 101 -0.76 -1.27 0.72
CA ARG A 101 -0.10 -0.89 -0.53
C ARG A 101 0.07 -2.09 -1.44
N VAL A 102 -0.14 -1.86 -2.74
CA VAL A 102 0.20 -2.77 -3.84
C VAL A 102 1.04 -2.03 -4.88
N PHE A 103 1.83 -2.77 -5.66
CA PHE A 103 2.63 -2.24 -6.74
C PHE A 103 1.93 -2.39 -8.09
N PRO A 104 2.25 -1.53 -9.08
CA PRO A 104 1.85 -1.76 -10.46
C PRO A 104 2.54 -3.03 -11.01
N GLY A 105 3.86 -3.02 -11.15
CA GLY A 105 4.65 -4.21 -11.49
C GLY A 105 4.36 -4.82 -12.87
N GLY A 106 4.01 -3.99 -13.84
CA GLY A 106 3.83 -4.42 -15.24
C GLY A 106 5.17 -4.58 -15.98
N ASP A 107 5.24 -5.58 -16.86
CA ASP A 107 6.41 -5.86 -17.70
C ASP A 107 6.16 -5.41 -19.15
N LEU A 108 6.71 -4.25 -19.53
CA LEU A 108 6.44 -3.63 -20.84
C LEU A 108 7.21 -4.27 -22.01
N ASP A 109 8.06 -5.27 -21.75
CA ASP A 109 8.68 -6.06 -22.80
C ASP A 109 7.75 -7.17 -23.32
N VAL A 110 6.71 -7.52 -22.55
CA VAL A 110 5.79 -8.63 -22.86
C VAL A 110 4.32 -8.22 -22.98
N GLN A 111 3.94 -7.02 -22.53
CA GLN A 111 2.59 -6.47 -22.64
C GLN A 111 2.63 -4.99 -23.02
N THR A 112 1.60 -4.54 -23.72
CA THR A 112 1.36 -3.11 -23.96
C THR A 112 0.98 -2.39 -22.66
N PRO A 113 1.20 -1.06 -22.57
CA PRO A 113 0.71 -0.26 -21.45
C PRO A 113 -0.80 -0.44 -21.20
N GLU A 114 -1.60 -0.52 -22.26
CA GLU A 114 -3.06 -0.68 -22.18
C GLU A 114 -3.46 -2.05 -21.60
N GLU A 115 -2.74 -3.12 -21.95
CA GLU A 115 -2.95 -4.46 -21.37
C GLU A 115 -2.56 -4.52 -19.89
N ALA A 116 -1.47 -3.84 -19.52
CA ALA A 116 -1.03 -3.71 -18.13
C ALA A 116 -2.06 -2.94 -17.29
N ASP A 117 -2.55 -1.81 -17.80
CA ASP A 117 -3.58 -0.99 -17.18
C ASP A 117 -4.87 -1.80 -16.97
N ALA A 118 -5.33 -2.50 -18.01
CA ALA A 118 -6.54 -3.31 -17.95
C ALA A 118 -6.43 -4.49 -16.98
N THR A 119 -5.25 -5.11 -16.89
CA THR A 119 -4.98 -6.21 -15.95
C THR A 119 -4.99 -5.72 -14.50
N ALA A 120 -4.33 -4.59 -14.22
CA ALA A 120 -4.37 -3.97 -12.91
C ALA A 120 -5.79 -3.57 -12.51
N ALA A 121 -6.52 -2.90 -13.40
CA ALA A 121 -7.87 -2.45 -13.13
C ALA A 121 -8.82 -3.62 -12.85
N ARG A 122 -8.72 -4.71 -13.62
CA ARG A 122 -9.52 -5.93 -13.39
C ARG A 122 -9.26 -6.51 -12.00
N ARG A 123 -8.00 -6.75 -11.64
CA ARG A 123 -7.63 -7.36 -10.35
C ARG A 123 -8.00 -6.46 -9.17
N LEU A 124 -7.74 -5.16 -9.27
CA LEU A 124 -8.12 -4.18 -8.25
C LEU A 124 -9.64 -4.10 -8.10
N GLY A 125 -10.40 -4.09 -9.20
CA GLY A 125 -11.86 -4.12 -9.19
C GLY A 125 -12.41 -5.38 -8.51
N THR A 126 -11.83 -6.56 -8.78
CA THR A 126 -12.20 -7.80 -8.10
C THR A 126 -11.91 -7.75 -6.60
N ALA A 127 -10.75 -7.22 -6.20
CA ALA A 127 -10.38 -7.12 -4.78
C ALA A 127 -11.16 -6.02 -4.02
N ALA A 128 -11.74 -5.05 -4.73
CA ALA A 128 -12.37 -3.88 -4.15
C ALA A 128 -13.60 -4.19 -3.28
N GLU A 129 -14.37 -5.22 -3.64
CA GLU A 129 -15.54 -5.66 -2.85
C GLU A 129 -15.11 -6.24 -1.49
N HIS A 130 -14.10 -7.13 -1.49
CA HIS A 130 -13.54 -7.67 -0.24
C HIS A 130 -12.95 -6.56 0.64
N ALA A 131 -12.24 -5.61 0.01
CA ALA A 131 -11.72 -4.43 0.68
C ALA A 131 -12.83 -3.54 1.28
N ASN A 132 -14.00 -3.47 0.65
CA ASN A 132 -15.17 -2.76 1.16
C ASN A 132 -15.78 -3.44 2.38
N ASP A 133 -15.96 -4.76 2.32
CA ASP A 133 -16.51 -5.54 3.42
C ASP A 133 -15.64 -5.45 4.69
N LEU A 134 -14.32 -5.38 4.51
CA LEU A 134 -13.36 -5.24 5.61
C LEU A 134 -13.12 -3.79 6.06
N GLY A 135 -13.59 -2.81 5.29
CA GLY A 135 -13.35 -1.39 5.55
C GLY A 135 -11.89 -0.93 5.33
N VAL A 136 -11.09 -1.69 4.57
CA VAL A 136 -9.67 -1.42 4.28
C VAL A 136 -9.53 -0.88 2.85
N ARG A 137 -8.68 0.12 2.63
CA ARG A 137 -8.43 0.69 1.29
C ARG A 137 -7.15 0.11 0.68
N ILE A 138 -7.22 -0.28 -0.59
CA ILE A 138 -6.07 -0.69 -1.42
C ILE A 138 -5.48 0.56 -2.07
N LEU A 139 -4.19 0.80 -1.86
CA LEU A 139 -3.48 1.93 -2.44
C LEU A 139 -2.48 1.43 -3.49
N LEU A 140 -2.69 1.80 -4.74
CA LEU A 140 -1.72 1.62 -5.81
C LEU A 140 -0.62 2.67 -5.65
N GLU A 141 0.62 2.24 -5.49
CA GLU A 141 1.75 3.15 -5.41
C GLU A 141 2.20 3.63 -6.78
N THR A 142 2.48 4.93 -6.91
CA THR A 142 3.22 5.47 -8.07
C THR A 142 4.64 4.89 -8.05
N HIS A 143 4.90 3.89 -8.88
CA HIS A 143 6.14 3.09 -8.82
C HIS A 143 6.45 2.40 -10.15
N ASP A 144 7.69 1.93 -10.36
CA ASP A 144 8.15 1.09 -11.49
C ASP A 144 7.58 1.47 -12.88
N SER A 145 6.61 0.68 -13.36
CA SER A 145 5.97 0.77 -14.67
C SER A 145 4.87 1.84 -14.75
N HIS A 146 4.38 2.33 -13.60
CA HIS A 146 3.36 3.38 -13.48
C HIS A 146 3.85 4.43 -12.48
N ARG A 147 4.93 5.12 -12.83
CA ARG A 147 5.64 6.03 -11.92
C ARG A 147 5.02 7.42 -11.84
N THR A 148 4.14 7.80 -12.78
CA THR A 148 3.51 9.12 -12.84
C THR A 148 2.07 9.09 -12.31
N ALA A 149 1.52 10.25 -11.91
CA ALA A 149 0.09 10.37 -11.62
C ALA A 149 -0.76 10.03 -12.84
N ALA A 150 -0.32 10.42 -14.05
CA ALA A 150 -1.01 10.05 -15.27
C ALA A 150 -1.13 8.52 -15.42
N ASP A 151 -0.06 7.77 -15.14
CA ASP A 151 -0.07 6.31 -15.18
C ASP A 151 -1.02 5.72 -14.14
N ALA A 152 -0.91 6.15 -12.87
CA ALA A 152 -1.79 5.68 -11.81
C ALA A 152 -3.27 5.96 -12.14
N MET A 153 -3.58 7.13 -12.72
CA MET A 153 -4.94 7.51 -13.07
C MET A 153 -5.53 6.69 -14.23
N ARG A 154 -4.71 6.18 -15.16
CA ARG A 154 -5.21 5.25 -16.19
C ARG A 154 -5.76 3.97 -15.57
N ILE A 155 -5.18 3.49 -14.48
CA ILE A 155 -5.70 2.34 -13.73
C ILE A 155 -6.87 2.76 -12.85
N LEU A 156 -6.70 3.77 -11.99
CA LEU A 156 -7.71 4.15 -10.99
C LEU A 156 -9.02 4.62 -11.62
N GLY A 157 -8.95 5.31 -12.77
CA GLY A 157 -10.12 5.74 -13.53
C GLY A 157 -10.94 4.57 -14.08
N LEU A 158 -10.30 3.44 -14.42
CA LEU A 158 -10.99 2.23 -14.89
C LEU A 158 -11.64 1.45 -13.74
N VAL A 159 -11.02 1.43 -12.55
CA VAL A 159 -11.55 0.71 -11.38
C VAL A 159 -12.81 1.37 -10.85
N GLY A 160 -12.81 2.71 -10.71
CA GLY A 160 -14.01 3.47 -10.33
C GLY A 160 -14.59 3.15 -8.93
N HIS A 161 -13.80 2.56 -8.02
CA HIS A 161 -14.27 2.11 -6.71
C HIS A 161 -13.59 2.83 -5.54
N ARG A 162 -14.35 3.28 -4.53
CA ARG A 162 -13.86 4.11 -3.39
C ARG A 162 -12.78 3.45 -2.53
N GLN A 163 -12.76 2.12 -2.47
CA GLN A 163 -11.75 1.37 -1.72
C GLN A 163 -10.42 1.22 -2.46
N VAL A 164 -10.33 1.69 -3.70
CA VAL A 164 -9.08 1.68 -4.46
C VAL A 164 -8.63 3.12 -4.66
N GLY A 165 -7.40 3.41 -4.26
CA GLY A 165 -6.83 4.75 -4.30
C GLY A 165 -5.33 4.73 -4.61
N ALA A 166 -4.68 5.85 -4.34
CA ALA A 166 -3.25 6.03 -4.61
C ALA A 166 -2.44 6.15 -3.32
N LEU A 167 -1.28 5.51 -3.30
CA LEU A 167 -0.15 5.89 -2.46
C LEU A 167 0.76 6.73 -3.34
N TRP A 168 0.95 8.00 -3.00
CA TRP A 168 1.85 8.84 -3.80
C TRP A 168 3.25 8.81 -3.23
N ASP A 169 4.15 8.19 -3.98
CA ASP A 169 5.59 8.28 -3.78
C ASP A 169 6.16 9.43 -4.63
N VAL A 170 6.61 10.48 -3.93
CA VAL A 170 7.09 11.72 -4.57
C VAL A 170 8.31 11.46 -5.47
N MET A 171 9.21 10.56 -5.07
CA MET A 171 10.44 10.29 -5.81
C MET A 171 10.13 9.73 -7.19
N HIS A 172 9.18 8.79 -7.30
CA HIS A 172 8.84 8.15 -8.56
C HIS A 172 8.19 9.12 -9.55
N THR A 173 7.29 9.99 -9.08
CA THR A 173 6.64 11.00 -9.93
C THR A 173 7.64 12.05 -10.40
N TRP A 174 8.59 12.42 -9.54
CA TRP A 174 9.69 13.32 -9.90
C TRP A 174 10.60 12.71 -10.97
N LEU A 175 10.99 11.44 -10.82
CA LEU A 175 11.73 10.69 -11.84
C LEU A 175 10.92 10.49 -13.14
N GLY A 176 9.59 10.51 -13.04
CA GLY A 176 8.67 10.53 -14.16
C GLY A 176 8.49 11.91 -14.82
N GLY A 177 9.14 12.95 -14.30
CA GLY A 177 9.11 14.30 -14.85
C GLY A 177 7.94 15.18 -14.39
N GLU A 178 7.11 14.72 -13.45
CA GLU A 178 6.01 15.51 -12.91
C GLU A 178 6.47 16.45 -11.80
N GLN A 179 5.91 17.67 -11.76
CA GLN A 179 6.05 18.53 -10.60
C GLN A 179 5.06 18.10 -9.50
N PRO A 180 5.41 18.22 -8.20
CA PRO A 180 4.51 17.83 -7.12
C PRO A 180 3.13 18.49 -7.16
N SER A 181 3.02 19.72 -7.68
CA SER A 181 1.72 20.39 -7.86
C SER A 181 0.83 19.72 -8.90
N GLU A 182 1.43 19.18 -9.97
CA GLU A 182 0.72 18.49 -11.05
C GLU A 182 0.21 17.14 -10.54
N THR A 183 1.10 16.36 -9.92
CA THR A 183 0.77 15.07 -9.33
C THR A 183 -0.29 15.19 -8.24
N TYR A 184 -0.19 16.19 -7.35
CA TYR A 184 -1.19 16.43 -6.31
C TYR A 184 -2.56 16.79 -6.91
N ALA A 185 -2.60 17.65 -7.93
CA ALA A 185 -3.86 18.02 -8.58
C ALA A 185 -4.57 16.80 -9.18
N ALA A 186 -3.82 15.87 -9.78
CA ALA A 186 -4.35 14.64 -10.35
C ALA A 186 -4.78 13.61 -9.29
N LEU A 187 -3.95 13.36 -8.27
CA LEU A 187 -4.18 12.25 -7.33
C LEU A 187 -5.00 12.62 -6.10
N SER A 188 -5.12 13.91 -5.73
CA SER A 188 -5.75 14.33 -4.48
C SER A 188 -7.13 13.71 -4.16
N PRO A 189 -8.03 13.42 -5.14
CA PRO A 189 -9.29 12.74 -4.84
C PRO A 189 -9.13 11.27 -4.43
N HIS A 190 -8.00 10.64 -4.75
CA HIS A 190 -7.73 9.21 -4.57
C HIS A 190 -6.70 8.92 -3.48
N LEU A 191 -5.97 9.93 -2.98
CA LEU A 191 -4.87 9.73 -2.04
C LEU A 191 -5.31 9.04 -0.74
N GLY A 192 -4.56 8.02 -0.33
CA GLY A 192 -4.53 7.54 1.05
C GLY A 192 -3.54 8.34 1.87
N TYR A 193 -2.26 8.34 1.44
CA TYR A 193 -1.19 9.14 2.02
C TYR A 193 -0.05 9.33 1.01
N VAL A 194 0.94 10.13 1.41
CA VAL A 194 2.11 10.49 0.59
C VAL A 194 3.37 9.98 1.28
N GLN A 195 4.28 9.39 0.50
CA GLN A 195 5.63 9.05 0.93
C GLN A 195 6.63 10.04 0.36
N VAL A 196 7.52 10.51 1.24
CA VAL A 196 8.66 11.36 0.89
C VAL A 196 9.92 10.61 1.27
N LYS A 197 10.84 10.49 0.31
CA LYS A 197 12.15 9.84 0.47
C LYS A 197 13.17 10.51 -0.45
N ASP A 198 14.43 10.40 -0.06
CA ASP A 198 15.62 10.89 -0.76
C ASP A 198 16.78 9.91 -0.49
#